data_AF-A0A6C0BEX5-F1
#
_entry.id   AF-A0A6C0BEX5-F1
#
_cell.length_a   1.000
_cell.length_b   1.000
_cell.length_c   1.000
_cell.angle_alpha   90.00
_cell.angle_beta   90.00
_cell.angle_gamma   90.00
#
_symmetry.space_group_name_H-M   'P 1'
#
loop_
_entity.id
_entity.type
_entity.pdbx_description
1 polymer ?
#
loop_
_entity_poly.entity_id
_entity_poly.type
_entity_poly.pdbx_seq_one_letter_code
_entity_poly.pdbx_strand_id
1 'polypeptide(L)'
;MSRHLFVFKTHIFTQYIYEEYHKLCSCFGKQNVFITFDDTHQSWSTEYEEKLGIPKSSVLKPMQGKFESGPGVLLIHDNDMKQYNEHHKENKLTYETAWCILHRMLGGEHAQYDYMWSIENDVYCNGDWNVVVDKCKGHTCDLLAYMIGKMSWPSSAFERIYGWDIPRCDRINAFCAVCRLSKRLVEVMDCYLGERSGFIELYPPTLCKNIGYKIDNFPEDIIGIMSWQKKTKKWMDEEAARVGINHKLYHAVKM
;
A
#
# COMPACT_ATOMS: atom_id res chain seq x y z
N MET A 1 8.15 1.43 -21.29
CA MET A 1 7.83 2.19 -20.06
C MET A 1 7.24 1.22 -19.07
N SER A 2 7.64 1.30 -17.80
CA SER A 2 7.08 0.43 -16.75
C SER A 2 5.61 0.79 -16.48
N ARG A 3 4.80 -0.22 -16.18
CA ARG A 3 3.39 -0.10 -15.84
C ARG A 3 3.22 -0.12 -14.33
N HIS A 4 2.51 0.88 -13.82
CA HIS A 4 2.33 1.09 -12.40
C HIS A 4 0.85 0.95 -12.02
N LEU A 5 0.60 0.16 -10.99
CA LEU A 5 -0.67 0.09 -10.28
C LEU A 5 -0.54 0.95 -9.01
N PHE A 6 -1.55 1.72 -8.66
CA PHE A 6 -1.61 2.49 -7.42
C PHE A 6 -2.75 1.99 -6.56
N VAL A 7 -2.44 1.67 -5.30
CA VAL A 7 -3.38 1.08 -4.35
C VAL A 7 -3.41 1.97 -3.12
N PHE A 8 -4.50 2.71 -2.99
CA PHE A 8 -4.76 3.58 -1.86
C PHE A 8 -5.52 2.81 -0.78
N LYS A 9 -4.89 2.59 0.37
CA LYS A 9 -5.43 1.80 1.48
C LYS A 9 -6.15 2.71 2.45
N THR A 10 -7.42 2.42 2.77
CA THR A 10 -8.14 3.16 3.82
C THR A 10 -9.18 2.29 4.55
N HIS A 11 -9.65 2.78 5.70
CA HIS A 11 -10.76 2.23 6.49
C HIS A 11 -11.81 3.30 6.83
N ILE A 12 -11.56 4.55 6.41
CA ILE A 12 -12.45 5.70 6.57
C ILE A 12 -12.48 6.42 5.24
N PHE A 13 -13.63 6.93 4.81
CA PHE A 13 -13.70 7.80 3.64
C PHE A 13 -13.81 9.26 4.07
N THR A 14 -12.85 10.08 3.64
CA THR A 14 -12.80 11.51 3.96
C THR A 14 -12.64 12.33 2.69
N GLN A 15 -12.94 13.63 2.76
CA GLN A 15 -12.70 14.57 1.65
C GLN A 15 -11.24 14.54 1.18
N TYR A 16 -10.31 14.32 2.11
CA TYR A 16 -8.89 14.20 1.79
C TYR A 16 -8.59 12.97 0.92
N ILE A 17 -9.15 11.83 1.25
CA ILE A 17 -8.95 10.58 0.49
C ILE A 17 -9.53 10.71 -0.91
N TYR A 18 -10.68 11.36 -1.02
CA TYR A 18 -11.29 11.72 -2.29
C TYR A 18 -10.33 12.54 -3.16
N GLU A 19 -9.75 13.61 -2.61
CA GLU A 19 -8.81 14.49 -3.33
C GLU A 19 -7.55 13.75 -3.82
N GLU A 20 -6.90 12.95 -2.95
CA GLU A 20 -5.69 12.21 -3.33
C GLU A 20 -5.98 11.11 -4.34
N TYR A 21 -7.12 10.41 -4.23
CA TYR A 21 -7.54 9.43 -5.23
C TYR A 21 -7.71 10.08 -6.61
N HIS A 22 -8.41 11.22 -6.68
CA HIS A 22 -8.63 11.93 -7.94
C HIS A 22 -7.33 12.47 -8.54
N LYS A 23 -6.40 12.89 -7.69
CA LYS A 23 -5.06 13.33 -8.09
C LYS A 23 -4.23 12.18 -8.67
N LEU A 24 -4.26 10.99 -8.06
CA LEU A 24 -3.62 9.80 -8.64
C LEU A 24 -4.27 9.43 -9.98
N CYS A 25 -5.60 9.49 -10.06
CA CYS A 25 -6.33 9.19 -11.30
C CYS A 25 -6.00 10.17 -12.43
N SER A 26 -5.81 11.45 -12.14
CA SER A 26 -5.43 12.44 -13.16
C SER A 26 -4.00 12.25 -13.65
N CYS A 27 -3.08 11.81 -12.79
CA CYS A 27 -1.70 11.50 -13.17
C CYS A 27 -1.58 10.19 -13.98
N PHE A 28 -2.26 9.12 -13.56
CA PHE A 28 -1.97 7.76 -14.05
C PHE A 28 -3.12 7.06 -14.76
N GLY A 29 -4.29 7.71 -14.84
CA GLY A 29 -5.51 7.13 -15.40
C GLY A 29 -6.25 6.25 -14.40
N LYS A 30 -7.58 6.36 -14.40
CA LYS A 30 -8.49 5.66 -13.48
C LYS A 30 -8.30 4.14 -13.48
N GLN A 31 -7.97 3.55 -14.62
CA GLN A 31 -7.76 2.11 -14.78
C GLN A 31 -6.54 1.55 -14.02
N ASN A 32 -5.65 2.43 -13.53
CA ASN A 32 -4.43 2.07 -12.82
C ASN A 32 -4.49 2.42 -11.33
N VAL A 33 -5.60 2.98 -10.84
CA VAL A 33 -5.74 3.46 -9.45
C VAL A 33 -6.89 2.73 -8.78
N PHE A 34 -6.60 2.15 -7.62
CA PHE A 34 -7.50 1.30 -6.86
C PHE A 34 -7.56 1.79 -5.42
N ILE A 35 -8.72 1.61 -4.80
CA ILE A 35 -8.88 1.80 -3.35
C ILE A 35 -9.09 0.42 -2.74
N THR A 36 -8.28 0.05 -1.74
CA THR A 36 -8.61 -1.08 -0.86
C THR A 36 -9.22 -0.50 0.42
N PHE A 37 -10.48 -0.81 0.65
CA PHE A 37 -11.26 -0.28 1.77
C PHE A 37 -11.54 -1.38 2.78
N ASP A 38 -11.03 -1.23 4.01
CA ASP A 38 -11.36 -2.09 5.14
C ASP A 38 -12.73 -1.70 5.70
N ASP A 39 -13.75 -2.50 5.42
CA ASP A 39 -15.14 -2.23 5.80
C ASP A 39 -15.53 -2.84 7.16
N THR A 40 -14.57 -3.44 7.88
CA THR A 40 -14.81 -4.14 9.15
C THR A 40 -15.38 -3.22 10.23
N HIS A 41 -14.97 -1.95 10.23
CA HIS A 41 -15.36 -0.96 11.24
C HIS A 41 -16.31 0.11 10.72
N GLN A 42 -16.40 0.27 9.40
CA GLN A 42 -17.27 1.24 8.74
C GLN A 42 -17.75 0.64 7.42
N SER A 43 -19.06 0.50 7.24
CA SER A 43 -19.59 -0.03 5.98
C SER A 43 -19.38 0.96 4.84
N TRP A 44 -19.01 0.45 3.67
CA TRP A 44 -19.05 1.20 2.42
C TRP A 44 -20.47 1.65 2.11
N SER A 45 -20.66 2.91 1.74
CA SER A 45 -21.99 3.50 1.50
C SER A 45 -22.15 4.02 0.08
N THR A 46 -23.41 4.11 -0.38
CA THR A 46 -23.77 4.70 -1.67
C THR A 46 -23.28 6.14 -1.83
N GLU A 47 -23.18 6.88 -0.71
CA GLU A 47 -22.66 8.25 -0.70
C GLU A 47 -21.19 8.30 -1.18
N TYR A 48 -20.39 7.27 -0.88
CA TYR A 48 -19.00 7.20 -1.32
C TYR A 48 -18.90 6.91 -2.81
N GLU A 49 -19.77 6.04 -3.33
CA GLU A 49 -19.87 5.73 -4.76
C GLU A 49 -20.21 7.00 -5.57
N GLU A 50 -21.22 7.75 -5.13
CA GLU A 50 -21.66 9.00 -5.75
C GLU A 50 -20.55 10.05 -5.72
N LYS A 51 -19.89 10.24 -4.56
CA LYS A 51 -18.78 11.19 -4.43
C LYS A 51 -17.66 10.87 -5.40
N LEU A 52 -17.19 9.62 -5.45
CA LEU A 52 -16.08 9.19 -6.31
C LEU A 52 -16.45 9.10 -7.80
N GLY A 53 -17.75 9.17 -8.14
CA GLY A 53 -18.23 8.85 -9.47
C GLY A 53 -17.87 7.43 -9.89
N ILE A 54 -17.86 6.50 -8.93
CA ILE A 54 -17.56 5.09 -9.14
C ILE A 54 -18.90 4.36 -9.31
N PRO A 55 -19.16 3.73 -10.47
CA PRO A 55 -20.35 2.92 -10.66
C PRO A 55 -20.44 1.83 -9.60
N LYS A 56 -21.65 1.48 -9.15
CA LYS A 56 -21.88 0.34 -8.23
C LYS A 56 -21.23 -0.96 -8.71
N SER A 57 -21.21 -1.19 -10.03
CA SER A 57 -20.57 -2.35 -10.65
C SER A 57 -19.06 -2.39 -10.49
N SER A 58 -18.44 -1.27 -10.11
CA SER A 58 -17.00 -1.12 -9.90
C SER A 58 -16.58 -1.27 -8.43
N VAL A 59 -17.55 -1.47 -7.53
CA VAL A 59 -17.30 -1.86 -6.14
C VAL A 59 -17.24 -3.38 -6.08
N LEU A 60 -16.07 -3.91 -5.75
CA LEU A 60 -15.82 -5.34 -5.79
C LEU A 60 -15.78 -5.93 -4.41
N LYS A 61 -16.30 -7.14 -4.31
CA LYS A 61 -16.17 -8.01 -3.14
C LYS A 61 -15.33 -9.23 -3.54
N PRO A 62 -14.29 -9.63 -2.76
CA PRO A 62 -13.36 -10.72 -3.07
C PRO A 62 -14.02 -12.06 -3.45
N MET A 63 -15.30 -12.26 -3.11
CA MET A 63 -16.04 -13.49 -3.35
C MET A 63 -17.10 -13.42 -4.47
N GLN A 64 -17.27 -12.30 -5.17
CA GLN A 64 -18.44 -12.09 -6.06
C GLN A 64 -18.14 -12.00 -7.57
N GLY A 65 -16.89 -12.11 -8.04
CA GLY A 65 -16.64 -12.21 -9.48
C GLY A 65 -15.26 -11.76 -9.96
N LYS A 66 -15.05 -11.87 -11.28
CA LYS A 66 -13.88 -11.36 -12.00
C LYS A 66 -14.06 -9.89 -12.38
N PHE A 67 -12.94 -9.22 -12.61
CA PHE A 67 -12.89 -7.82 -13.00
C PHE A 67 -13.44 -7.57 -14.41
N GLU A 68 -14.60 -6.92 -14.52
CA GLU A 68 -15.16 -6.45 -15.79
C GLU A 68 -14.84 -4.97 -16.00
N SER A 69 -13.54 -4.62 -16.11
CA SER A 69 -12.99 -3.32 -16.54
C SER A 69 -13.46 -2.03 -15.80
N GLY A 70 -12.54 -1.29 -15.19
CA GLY A 70 -12.78 0.08 -14.66
C GLY A 70 -11.84 0.46 -13.51
N PRO A 71 -11.88 1.68 -12.95
CA PRO A 71 -11.34 1.95 -11.61
C PRO A 71 -12.10 1.11 -10.58
N GLY A 72 -11.40 0.37 -9.72
CA GLY A 72 -12.03 -0.50 -8.73
C GLY A 72 -11.88 0.00 -7.30
N VAL A 73 -12.98 0.05 -6.55
CA VAL A 73 -12.90 -0.03 -5.09
C VAL A 73 -12.97 -1.50 -4.74
N LEU A 74 -11.91 -2.03 -4.14
CA LEU A 74 -11.91 -3.34 -3.54
C LEU A 74 -12.31 -3.20 -2.07
N LEU A 75 -13.52 -3.68 -1.74
CA LEU A 75 -13.95 -3.82 -0.36
C LEU A 75 -13.30 -5.07 0.21
N ILE A 76 -12.55 -4.92 1.29
CA ILE A 76 -11.87 -6.02 1.94
C ILE A 76 -12.40 -6.10 3.36
N HIS A 77 -13.13 -7.15 3.66
CA HIS A 77 -13.51 -7.43 5.02
C HIS A 77 -12.41 -8.24 5.71
N ASP A 78 -12.22 -8.05 7.01
CA ASP A 78 -11.39 -8.92 7.87
C ASP A 78 -11.73 -10.42 7.68
N ASN A 79 -12.99 -10.75 7.36
CA ASN A 79 -13.39 -12.13 7.06
C ASN A 79 -12.88 -12.63 5.71
N ASP A 80 -12.77 -11.77 4.69
CA ASP A 80 -12.15 -12.15 3.42
C ASP A 80 -10.68 -12.46 3.65
N MET A 81 -9.97 -11.58 4.37
CA MET A 81 -8.55 -11.74 4.68
C MET A 81 -8.28 -13.03 5.47
N LYS A 82 -9.11 -13.36 6.45
CA LYS A 82 -9.02 -14.61 7.23
C LYS A 82 -9.26 -15.88 6.42
N GLN A 83 -10.02 -15.81 5.34
CA GLN A 83 -10.23 -16.97 4.46
C GLN A 83 -8.96 -17.29 3.65
N TYR A 84 -8.20 -16.26 3.28
CA TYR A 84 -6.98 -16.41 2.50
C TYR A 84 -5.73 -16.63 3.36
N ASN A 85 -5.71 -16.11 4.59
CA ASN A 85 -4.55 -16.17 5.46
C ASN A 85 -4.96 -16.44 6.91
N GLU A 86 -4.74 -17.65 7.41
CA GLU A 86 -5.12 -18.03 8.77
C GLU A 86 -4.37 -17.24 9.85
N HIS A 87 -3.15 -16.78 9.54
CA HIS A 87 -2.33 -15.95 10.44
C HIS A 87 -2.86 -14.51 10.56
N HIS A 88 -3.79 -14.09 9.69
CA HIS A 88 -4.47 -12.79 9.82
C HIS A 88 -5.17 -12.64 11.18
N LYS A 89 -5.64 -13.76 11.77
CA LYS A 89 -6.26 -13.79 13.11
C LYS A 89 -5.30 -13.34 14.22
N GLU A 90 -4.01 -13.60 14.04
CA GLU A 90 -2.97 -13.30 15.03
C GLU A 90 -2.41 -11.89 14.86
N ASN A 91 -2.59 -11.28 13.68
CA ASN A 91 -2.10 -9.95 13.37
C ASN A 91 -3.04 -9.19 12.41
N LYS A 92 -3.89 -8.32 12.97
CA LYS A 92 -4.86 -7.46 12.25
C LYS A 92 -4.23 -6.43 11.28
N LEU A 93 -2.90 -6.40 11.16
CA LEU A 93 -2.14 -5.44 10.37
C LEU A 93 -1.47 -6.08 9.14
N THR A 94 -1.98 -7.22 8.68
CA THR A 94 -1.42 -8.01 7.58
C THR A 94 -2.01 -7.55 6.24
N TYR A 95 -1.53 -6.39 5.79
CA TYR A 95 -1.93 -5.77 4.52
C TYR A 95 -1.45 -6.53 3.27
N GLU A 96 -0.51 -7.45 3.42
CA GLU A 96 -0.01 -8.27 2.31
C GLU A 96 -1.10 -9.12 1.67
N THR A 97 -2.06 -9.61 2.48
CA THR A 97 -3.18 -10.39 1.98
C THR A 97 -4.06 -9.54 1.05
N ALA A 98 -4.24 -8.26 1.35
CA ALA A 98 -5.02 -7.35 0.50
C ALA A 98 -4.35 -7.13 -0.86
N TRP A 99 -3.01 -7.01 -0.88
CA TRP A 99 -2.24 -6.93 -2.13
C TRP A 99 -2.37 -8.20 -2.98
N CYS A 100 -2.32 -9.36 -2.32
CA CYS A 100 -2.47 -10.66 -2.98
C CYS A 100 -3.88 -10.86 -3.55
N ILE A 101 -4.92 -10.54 -2.78
CA ILE A 101 -6.32 -10.58 -3.25
C ILE A 101 -6.50 -9.66 -4.46
N LEU A 102 -6.04 -8.40 -4.37
CA LEU A 102 -6.11 -7.48 -5.49
C LEU A 102 -5.39 -8.04 -6.72
N HIS A 103 -4.18 -8.58 -6.54
CA HIS A 103 -3.42 -9.19 -7.62
C HIS A 103 -4.19 -10.33 -8.32
N ARG A 104 -4.82 -11.23 -7.55
CA ARG A 104 -5.65 -12.32 -8.10
C ARG A 104 -6.87 -11.79 -8.87
N MET A 105 -7.50 -10.74 -8.36
CA MET A 105 -8.69 -10.17 -8.95
C MET A 105 -8.41 -9.44 -10.27
N LEU A 106 -7.24 -8.83 -10.41
CA LEU A 106 -6.82 -8.12 -11.62
C LEU A 106 -6.50 -9.06 -12.81
N GLY A 107 -6.84 -10.35 -12.79
CA GLY A 107 -6.55 -11.30 -13.87
C GLY A 107 -6.90 -10.78 -15.28
N GLY A 108 -6.22 -11.30 -16.32
CA GLY A 108 -6.41 -10.85 -17.71
C GLY A 108 -5.51 -9.66 -18.08
N GLU A 109 -6.06 -8.64 -18.76
CA GLU A 109 -5.29 -7.46 -19.22
C GLU A 109 -4.80 -6.57 -18.07
N HIS A 110 -5.48 -6.57 -16.92
CA HIS A 110 -5.06 -5.83 -15.72
C HIS A 110 -3.94 -6.53 -14.92
N ALA A 111 -3.60 -7.78 -15.26
CA ALA A 111 -2.46 -8.48 -14.70
C ALA A 111 -1.12 -7.92 -15.23
N GLN A 112 -1.18 -6.92 -16.10
CA GLN A 112 -0.05 -6.37 -16.82
C GLN A 112 0.57 -5.13 -16.14
N TYR A 113 0.83 -5.19 -14.83
CA TYR A 113 1.63 -4.18 -14.14
C TYR A 113 3.05 -4.72 -13.87
N ASP A 114 4.03 -3.82 -13.80
CA ASP A 114 5.40 -4.16 -13.37
C ASP A 114 5.58 -3.88 -11.88
N TYR A 115 4.94 -2.83 -11.38
CA TYR A 115 5.01 -2.38 -10.00
C TYR A 115 3.65 -2.01 -9.42
N MET A 116 3.41 -2.38 -8.16
CA MET A 116 2.28 -1.96 -7.35
C MET A 116 2.76 -0.97 -6.28
N TRP A 117 2.26 0.25 -6.32
CA TRP A 117 2.41 1.24 -5.26
C TRP A 117 1.32 1.02 -4.22
N SER A 118 1.70 0.82 -2.96
CA SER A 118 0.77 0.81 -1.83
C SER A 118 0.95 2.09 -1.02
N ILE A 119 -0.16 2.79 -0.78
CA ILE A 119 -0.20 4.12 -0.16
C ILE A 119 -1.22 4.08 0.98
N GLU A 120 -0.83 4.45 2.20
CA GLU A 120 -1.75 4.58 3.34
C GLU A 120 -2.60 5.85 3.28
N ASN A 121 -3.74 5.81 3.98
CA ASN A 121 -4.75 6.88 3.97
C ASN A 121 -4.31 8.18 4.63
N ASP A 122 -3.13 8.21 5.22
CA ASP A 122 -2.50 9.33 5.91
C ASP A 122 -1.17 9.74 5.27
N VAL A 123 -0.85 9.16 4.11
CA VAL A 123 0.21 9.64 3.22
C VAL A 123 -0.36 10.67 2.28
N TYR A 124 0.31 11.83 2.17
CA TYR A 124 0.02 12.83 1.15
C TYR A 124 1.26 13.20 0.33
N CYS A 125 1.05 13.57 -0.93
CA CYS A 125 2.08 14.16 -1.78
C CYS A 125 1.84 15.67 -1.90
N ASN A 126 2.80 16.51 -1.51
CA ASN A 126 2.66 17.97 -1.59
C ASN A 126 2.94 18.56 -2.99
N GLY A 127 2.58 17.84 -4.05
CA GLY A 127 2.78 18.23 -5.44
C GLY A 127 2.29 17.16 -6.42
N ASP A 128 2.86 17.12 -7.62
CA ASP A 128 2.55 16.12 -8.65
C ASP A 128 3.16 14.74 -8.36
N TRP A 129 2.32 13.70 -8.37
CA TRP A 129 2.75 12.30 -8.23
C TRP A 129 3.58 11.80 -9.41
N ASN A 130 3.44 12.37 -10.61
CA ASN A 130 4.29 12.02 -11.75
C ASN A 130 5.77 12.29 -11.43
N VAL A 131 6.07 13.40 -10.76
CA VAL A 131 7.44 13.74 -10.37
C VAL A 131 8.00 12.70 -9.39
N VAL A 132 7.21 12.29 -8.40
CA VAL A 132 7.60 11.25 -7.41
C VAL A 132 7.94 9.94 -8.13
N VAL A 133 7.05 9.49 -9.02
CA VAL A 133 7.22 8.23 -9.77
C VAL A 133 8.40 8.32 -10.73
N ASP A 134 8.61 9.48 -11.36
CA ASP A 134 9.70 9.72 -12.29
C ASP A 134 11.07 9.62 -11.63
N LYS A 135 11.22 10.15 -10.41
CA LYS A 135 12.47 9.98 -9.64
C LYS A 135 12.72 8.51 -9.27
N CYS A 136 11.69 7.66 -9.29
CA CYS A 136 11.81 6.24 -8.99
C CYS A 136 12.05 5.36 -10.24
N LYS A 137 12.04 5.91 -11.46
CA LYS A 137 12.15 5.13 -12.73
C LYS A 137 13.44 4.31 -12.83
N GLY A 138 14.55 4.78 -12.24
CA GLY A 138 15.84 4.07 -12.23
C GLY A 138 15.92 2.92 -11.21
N HIS A 139 14.98 2.85 -10.26
CA HIS A 139 14.99 1.82 -9.23
C HIS A 139 14.28 0.58 -9.76
N THR A 140 15.01 -0.51 -10.01
CA THR A 140 14.46 -1.79 -10.47
C THR A 140 14.34 -2.83 -9.35
N CYS A 141 14.35 -2.39 -8.09
CA CYS A 141 14.21 -3.25 -6.91
C CYS A 141 12.81 -3.84 -6.79
N ASP A 142 12.69 -4.90 -5.98
CA ASP A 142 11.45 -5.61 -5.67
C ASP A 142 10.62 -4.92 -4.60
N LEU A 143 11.30 -4.27 -3.66
CA LEU A 143 10.67 -3.42 -2.67
C LEU A 143 11.41 -2.09 -2.64
N LEU A 144 10.67 -1.02 -2.89
CA LEU A 144 11.11 0.36 -2.66
C LEU A 144 10.27 0.90 -1.50
N ALA A 145 10.91 1.31 -0.42
CA ALA A 145 10.24 1.78 0.78
C ALA A 145 11.09 2.85 1.49
N TYR A 146 10.64 3.35 2.64
CA TYR A 146 11.41 4.29 3.45
C TYR A 146 12.07 3.59 4.65
N MET A 147 13.20 4.12 5.13
CA MET A 147 13.91 3.60 6.32
C MET A 147 14.18 2.08 6.29
N ILE A 148 14.63 1.55 5.15
CA ILE A 148 15.04 0.15 5.06
C ILE A 148 16.29 -0.08 5.91
N GLY A 149 16.25 -1.06 6.80
CA GLY A 149 17.37 -1.37 7.67
C GLY A 149 17.25 -2.68 8.44
N LYS A 150 18.25 -2.95 9.28
CA LYS A 150 18.15 -4.04 10.26
C LYS A 150 17.08 -3.69 11.29
N MET A 151 16.31 -4.69 11.70
CA MET A 151 15.29 -4.54 12.72
C MET A 151 15.89 -3.95 14.01
N SER A 152 15.53 -2.72 14.33
CA SER A 152 15.96 -2.01 15.54
C SER A 152 14.78 -1.56 16.41
N TRP A 153 13.55 -1.76 15.94
CA TRP A 153 12.37 -1.19 16.59
C TRP A 153 11.85 -2.13 17.70
N PRO A 154 11.66 -1.61 18.93
CA PRO A 154 11.11 -2.39 20.02
C PRO A 154 9.58 -2.36 19.96
N SER A 155 8.98 -3.25 19.18
CA SER A 155 7.53 -3.48 19.23
C SER A 155 7.21 -4.96 19.06
N SER A 156 6.19 -5.42 19.80
CA SER A 156 5.72 -6.81 19.76
C SER A 156 5.26 -7.24 18.37
N ALA A 157 4.78 -6.30 17.54
CA ALA A 157 4.41 -6.56 16.15
C ALA A 157 5.62 -7.01 15.29
N PHE A 158 6.84 -6.71 15.73
CA PHE A 158 8.08 -7.07 15.05
C PHE A 158 8.74 -8.35 15.57
N GLU A 159 8.18 -8.95 16.64
CA GLU A 159 8.76 -10.14 17.27
C GLU A 159 8.43 -11.43 16.53
N ARG A 160 7.39 -11.43 15.69
CA ARG A 160 6.92 -12.66 15.03
C ARG A 160 6.72 -12.47 13.52
N ILE A 161 7.28 -13.41 12.77
CA ILE A 161 6.89 -13.71 11.39
C ILE A 161 6.29 -15.13 11.46
N TYR A 162 5.05 -15.27 11.03
CA TYR A 162 4.31 -16.51 11.11
C TYR A 162 4.74 -17.48 10.01
N GLY A 163 4.76 -18.77 10.34
CA GLY A 163 5.16 -19.84 9.43
C GLY A 163 6.60 -19.77 8.93
N TRP A 164 7.44 -18.98 9.59
CA TRP A 164 8.84 -18.82 9.22
C TRP A 164 9.75 -18.54 10.41
N ASP A 165 10.70 -19.43 10.65
CA ASP A 165 11.68 -19.27 11.72
C ASP A 165 12.90 -18.47 11.26
N ILE A 166 12.75 -17.15 11.23
CA ILE A 166 13.86 -16.22 10.97
C ILE A 166 14.34 -15.60 12.30
N PRO A 167 15.63 -15.75 12.66
CA PRO A 167 16.21 -15.06 13.80
C PRO A 167 16.03 -13.55 13.72
N ARG A 168 15.75 -12.89 14.84
CA ARG A 168 15.52 -11.43 14.89
C ARG A 168 16.64 -10.62 14.23
N CYS A 169 17.90 -11.05 14.39
CA CYS A 169 19.07 -10.37 13.81
C CYS A 169 19.13 -10.43 12.27
N ASP A 170 18.40 -11.37 11.66
CA ASP A 170 18.35 -11.55 10.21
C ASP A 170 17.15 -10.85 9.56
N ARG A 171 16.23 -10.32 10.37
CA ARG A 171 15.06 -9.60 9.89
C ARG A 171 15.40 -8.18 9.45
N ILE A 172 14.71 -7.75 8.40
CA ILE A 172 14.80 -6.39 7.86
C ILE A 172 13.47 -5.69 8.14
N ASN A 173 13.56 -4.42 8.51
CA ASN A 173 12.40 -3.55 8.59
C ASN A 173 12.40 -2.48 7.49
N ALA A 174 11.22 -1.98 7.20
CA ALA A 174 10.98 -0.85 6.31
C ALA A 174 9.74 -0.10 6.79
N PHE A 175 9.72 1.23 6.66
CA PHE A 175 8.52 2.03 6.86
C PHE A 175 7.65 1.97 5.60
N CYS A 176 6.51 1.26 5.69
CA CYS A 176 5.68 0.88 4.53
C CYS A 176 4.39 1.72 4.40
N ALA A 177 4.35 2.91 5.01
CA ALA A 177 3.28 3.89 4.78
C ALA A 177 3.08 4.19 3.29
N VAL A 178 4.18 4.35 2.57
CA VAL A 178 4.25 4.22 1.11
C VAL A 178 5.29 3.18 0.78
N CYS A 179 4.97 2.27 -0.13
CA CYS A 179 5.96 1.39 -0.73
C CYS A 179 5.60 1.06 -2.17
N ARG A 180 6.58 0.60 -2.94
CA ARG A 180 6.39 0.06 -4.29
C ARG A 180 6.94 -1.36 -4.33
N LEU A 181 6.08 -2.29 -4.70
CA LEU A 181 6.37 -3.71 -4.81
C LEU A 181 6.48 -4.10 -6.29
N SER A 182 7.46 -4.93 -6.65
CA SER A 182 7.46 -5.57 -7.97
C SER A 182 6.34 -6.60 -8.05
N LYS A 183 5.81 -6.80 -9.26
CA LYS A 183 4.82 -7.86 -9.50
C LYS A 183 5.31 -9.23 -9.02
N ARG A 184 6.57 -9.57 -9.28
CA ARG A 184 7.16 -10.85 -8.83
C ARG A 184 7.25 -10.99 -7.31
N LEU A 185 7.37 -9.89 -6.57
CA LEU A 185 7.30 -9.93 -5.10
C LEU A 185 5.87 -10.25 -4.65
N VAL A 186 4.87 -9.63 -5.28
CA VAL A 186 3.46 -9.91 -4.99
C VAL A 186 3.11 -11.36 -5.32
N GLU A 187 3.58 -11.89 -6.46
CA GLU A 187 3.38 -13.30 -6.84
C GLU A 187 4.00 -14.27 -5.83
N VAL A 188 5.22 -14.00 -5.33
CA VAL A 188 5.84 -14.84 -4.30
C VAL A 188 5.09 -14.76 -2.97
N MET A 189 4.65 -13.57 -2.56
CA MET A 189 3.81 -13.45 -1.36
C MET A 189 2.49 -14.21 -1.53
N ASP A 190 1.91 -14.20 -2.73
CA ASP A 190 0.69 -14.93 -3.04
C ASP A 190 0.88 -16.45 -2.95
N CYS A 191 2.04 -16.97 -3.39
CA CYS A 191 2.39 -18.38 -3.21
C CYS A 191 2.53 -18.79 -1.74
N TYR A 192 2.98 -17.89 -0.87
CA TYR A 192 3.10 -18.13 0.57
C TYR A 192 1.85 -17.75 1.37
N LEU A 193 0.79 -17.28 0.71
CA LEU A 193 -0.39 -16.75 1.38
C LEU A 193 -1.06 -17.84 2.22
N GLY A 194 -1.20 -17.57 3.53
CA GLY A 194 -1.74 -18.52 4.50
C GLY A 194 -0.71 -19.50 5.08
N GLU A 195 0.47 -19.61 4.49
CA GLU A 195 1.60 -20.34 5.06
C GLU A 195 2.56 -19.41 5.81
N ARG A 196 2.74 -18.18 5.33
CA ARG A 196 3.64 -17.19 5.93
C ARG A 196 2.99 -15.83 5.94
N SER A 197 3.24 -15.09 7.02
CA SER A 197 2.64 -13.77 7.22
C SER A 197 3.40 -12.99 8.28
N GLY A 198 3.17 -11.69 8.38
CA GLY A 198 3.73 -10.88 9.43
C GLY A 198 3.40 -9.42 9.23
N PHE A 199 3.86 -8.58 10.15
CA PHE A 199 3.62 -7.15 10.04
C PHE A 199 4.23 -6.59 8.74
N ILE A 200 3.53 -5.69 8.05
CA ILE A 200 3.87 -5.26 6.69
C ILE A 200 5.24 -4.56 6.57
N GLU A 201 5.71 -4.02 7.68
CA GLU A 201 7.01 -3.36 7.80
C GLU A 201 8.15 -4.33 8.09
N LEU A 202 7.82 -5.61 8.25
CA LEU A 202 8.75 -6.68 8.60
C LEU A 202 8.73 -7.80 7.57
N TYR A 203 7.54 -8.30 7.23
CA TYR A 203 7.39 -9.50 6.41
C TYR A 203 7.89 -9.30 4.97
N PRO A 204 7.38 -8.35 4.16
CA PRO A 204 7.90 -8.11 2.81
C PRO A 204 9.41 -7.84 2.72
N PRO A 205 10.01 -6.91 3.50
CA PRO A 205 11.45 -6.66 3.40
C PRO A 205 12.28 -7.86 3.84
N THR A 206 11.84 -8.60 4.87
CA THR A 206 12.53 -9.82 5.31
C THR A 206 12.40 -10.94 4.28
N LEU A 207 11.22 -11.10 3.66
CA LEU A 207 11.00 -12.04 2.57
C LEU A 207 11.98 -11.76 1.43
N CYS A 208 12.07 -10.50 0.98
CA CYS A 208 12.98 -10.12 -0.09
C CYS A 208 14.42 -10.51 0.21
N LYS A 209 14.94 -10.17 1.40
CA LYS A 209 16.31 -10.51 1.80
C LYS A 209 16.58 -12.02 1.71
N ASN A 210 15.67 -12.83 2.23
CA ASN A 210 15.88 -14.28 2.34
C ASN A 210 15.76 -15.03 1.01
N ILE A 211 15.02 -14.49 0.04
CA ILE A 211 14.92 -15.07 -1.31
C ILE A 211 15.86 -14.39 -2.33
N GLY A 212 16.74 -13.49 -1.89
CA GLY A 212 17.71 -12.80 -2.75
C GLY A 212 17.11 -11.71 -3.65
N TYR A 213 15.94 -11.17 -3.29
CA TYR A 213 15.30 -10.06 -3.99
C TYR A 213 15.92 -8.72 -3.58
N LYS A 214 15.88 -7.75 -4.50
CA LYS A 214 16.49 -6.44 -4.30
C LYS A 214 15.54 -5.53 -3.52
N ILE A 215 16.06 -4.86 -2.49
CA ILE A 215 15.33 -3.85 -1.73
C ILE A 215 16.11 -2.54 -1.77
N ASP A 216 15.42 -1.41 -1.79
CA ASP A 216 16.06 -0.10 -1.86
C ASP A 216 15.23 0.98 -1.16
N ASN A 217 15.88 2.07 -0.76
CA ASN A 217 15.19 3.23 -0.20
C ASN A 217 14.69 4.15 -1.32
N PHE A 218 13.57 4.84 -1.06
CA PHE A 218 13.17 5.98 -1.89
C PHE A 218 14.29 7.03 -1.99
N PRO A 219 14.40 7.74 -3.13
CA PRO A 219 15.26 8.92 -3.24
C PRO A 219 14.98 9.93 -2.13
N GLU A 220 16.03 10.42 -1.45
CA GLU A 220 15.87 11.34 -0.31
C GLU A 220 15.14 12.64 -0.69
N ASP A 221 15.26 13.07 -1.94
CA ASP A 221 14.70 14.32 -2.44
C ASP A 221 13.19 14.24 -2.76
N ILE A 222 12.58 13.05 -2.71
CA ILE A 222 11.11 12.89 -2.70
C ILE A 222 10.55 12.67 -1.30
N ILE A 223 11.40 12.60 -0.28
CA ILE A 223 10.96 12.43 1.10
C ILE A 223 10.81 13.80 1.77
N GLY A 224 9.59 14.05 2.26
CA GLY A 224 9.24 15.14 3.14
C GLY A 224 9.36 14.68 4.59
N ILE A 225 8.25 14.72 5.32
CA ILE A 225 8.19 14.27 6.72
C ILE A 225 7.45 12.96 6.77
N MET A 226 8.23 11.88 6.85
CA MET A 226 7.74 10.53 7.11
C MET A 226 8.05 10.22 8.57
N SER A 227 7.06 10.37 9.44
CA SER A 227 7.26 10.25 10.88
C SER A 227 6.27 9.27 11.51
N TRP A 228 6.68 8.75 12.66
CA TRP A 228 5.89 8.00 13.63
C TRP A 228 5.14 8.91 14.63
N GLN A 229 5.50 10.18 14.67
CA GLN A 229 4.91 11.13 15.60
C GLN A 229 3.58 11.65 15.04
N LYS A 230 2.59 11.78 15.93
CA LYS A 230 1.29 12.35 15.58
C LYS A 230 1.47 13.80 15.11
N LYS A 231 1.10 14.06 13.86
CA LYS A 231 1.06 15.39 13.24
C LYS A 231 -0.26 15.51 12.49
N THR A 232 -0.90 16.67 12.54
CA THR A 232 -2.17 16.88 11.82
C THR A 232 -1.91 17.20 10.34
N LYS A 233 -2.86 16.90 9.45
CA LYS A 233 -2.80 17.36 8.05
C LYS A 233 -2.53 18.87 7.96
N LYS A 234 -3.23 19.67 8.77
CA LYS A 234 -3.02 21.12 8.85
C LYS A 234 -1.55 21.48 9.14
N TRP A 235 -0.93 20.83 10.13
CA TRP A 235 0.48 21.09 10.44
C TRP A 235 1.38 20.71 9.27
N MET A 236 1.07 19.60 8.59
CA MET A 236 1.84 19.17 7.42
C MET A 236 1.64 20.10 6.22
N ASP A 237 0.44 20.62 6.00
CA ASP A 237 0.14 21.64 4.99
C ASP A 237 0.85 22.96 5.29
N GLU A 238 0.88 23.39 6.55
CA GLU A 238 1.64 24.56 7.01
C GLU A 238 3.15 24.38 6.80
N GLU A 239 3.67 23.20 7.11
CA GLU A 239 5.07 22.85 6.91
C GLU A 239 5.41 22.77 5.41
N ALA A 240 4.54 22.16 4.61
CA ALA A 240 4.65 22.12 3.15
C ALA A 240 4.59 23.54 2.54
N ALA A 241 3.71 24.41 3.02
CA ALA A 241 3.64 25.80 2.59
C ALA A 241 4.90 26.57 2.96
N ARG A 242 5.48 26.31 4.15
CA ARG A 242 6.74 26.90 4.60
C ARG A 242 7.92 26.49 3.71
N VAL A 243 7.97 25.23 3.28
CA VAL A 243 9.06 24.73 2.41
C VAL A 243 8.79 24.89 0.92
N GLY A 244 7.56 25.22 0.53
CA GLY A 244 7.09 25.26 -0.86
C GLY A 244 6.62 23.89 -1.39
N ILE A 245 5.91 23.93 -2.52
CA ILE A 245 5.53 22.73 -3.30
C ILE A 245 6.81 22.08 -3.81
N ASN A 246 7.13 20.89 -3.28
CA ASN A 246 8.40 20.21 -3.57
C ASN A 246 8.21 18.77 -4.09
N HIS A 247 6.98 18.36 -4.42
CA HIS A 247 6.68 17.01 -4.93
C HIS A 247 7.19 15.91 -3.99
N LYS A 248 6.96 16.08 -2.69
CA LYS A 248 7.47 15.21 -1.64
C LYS A 248 6.35 14.41 -0.99
N LEU A 249 6.71 13.24 -0.49
CA LEU A 249 5.90 12.32 0.28
C LEU A 249 5.99 12.65 1.77
N TYR A 250 4.84 12.65 2.42
CA TYR A 250 4.71 12.89 3.84
C TYR A 250 3.72 11.90 4.43
N HIS A 251 3.88 11.60 5.70
CA HIS A 251 3.00 10.71 6.45
C HIS A 251 2.67 11.33 7.82
N ALA A 252 1.39 11.56 8.06
CA ALA A 252 0.90 11.89 9.39
C ALA A 252 0.55 10.60 10.12
N VAL A 253 1.15 10.31 11.27
CA VAL A 253 0.55 9.28 12.12
C VAL A 253 -0.78 9.79 12.66
N LYS A 254 -1.82 9.00 12.40
CA LYS A 254 -3.26 9.24 12.61
C LYS A 254 -3.64 10.02 13.87
N MET A 255 -4.61 10.91 13.64
CA MET A 255 -5.62 11.33 14.62
C MET A 255 -6.40 10.12 15.11
#